data_AF-A0A2V8NFN7-F1
#
_entry.id   AF-A0A2V8NFN7-F1
#
_cell.length_a   1.000
_cell.length_b   1.000
_cell.length_c   1.000
_cell.angle_alpha   90.00
_cell.angle_beta   90.00
_cell.angle_gamma   90.00
#
_symmetry.space_group_name_H-M   'P 1'
#
loop_
_entity.id
_entity.type
_entity.pdbx_description
1 polymer ?
#
loop_
_entity_poly.entity_id
_entity_poly.type
_entity_poly.pdbx_seq_one_letter_code
_entity_poly.pdbx_strand_id
1 'polypeptide(L)'
;MKLNEDQNLERILESAVVVNWADLMRGDKSGLIHIEYGFAPSGTLDYLQVWSSRTRGYWLLACSYWMSASQFHDIGIHFDNGYQSQGLADILAVVMQHQSAFYLPPNLGRQGLLQITAPTEQAGTAAAALMSDALKRVAVLKDREHWLIEEQAKETTEALLNVF
;
A
#
# COMPACT_ATOMS: atom_id res chain seq x y z
N MET A 1 -4.08 -9.69 -23.58
CA MET A 1 -4.23 -8.47 -22.77
C MET A 1 -3.14 -8.51 -21.72
N LYS A 2 -2.05 -7.75 -21.89
CA LYS A 2 -1.03 -7.65 -20.83
C LYS A 2 -1.69 -6.90 -19.69
N LEU A 3 -1.88 -7.54 -18.53
CA LEU A 3 -2.12 -6.79 -17.30
C LEU A 3 -1.00 -5.76 -17.20
N ASN A 4 -1.32 -4.49 -16.92
CA ASN A 4 -0.28 -3.52 -16.59
C ASN A 4 0.40 -4.02 -15.32
N GLU A 5 1.53 -4.72 -15.47
CA GLU A 5 2.32 -5.26 -14.36
C GLU A 5 2.72 -4.15 -13.38
N ASP A 6 2.82 -2.91 -13.86
CA ASP A 6 3.11 -1.71 -13.07
C ASP A 6 1.94 -1.22 -12.20
N GLN A 7 0.76 -1.82 -12.34
CA GLN A 7 -0.43 -1.60 -11.52
C GLN A 7 -0.73 -2.79 -10.60
N ASN A 8 0.07 -3.84 -10.65
CA ASN A 8 -0.05 -4.98 -9.76
C ASN A 8 0.31 -4.56 -8.33
N LEU A 9 -0.55 -4.89 -7.37
CA LEU A 9 -0.34 -4.56 -5.95
C LEU A 9 1.04 -5.03 -5.44
N GLU A 10 1.48 -6.24 -5.78
CA GLU A 10 2.76 -6.79 -5.32
C GLU A 10 3.94 -5.94 -5.82
N ARG A 11 3.88 -5.49 -7.08
CA ARG A 11 4.89 -4.59 -7.68
C ARG A 11 4.89 -3.23 -6.98
N ILE A 12 3.72 -2.72 -6.60
CA ILE A 12 3.58 -1.48 -5.85
C ILE A 12 4.20 -1.63 -4.45
N LEU A 13 3.87 -2.71 -3.74
CA LEU A 13 4.39 -2.99 -2.39
C LEU A 13 5.91 -3.21 -2.41
N GLU A 14 6.42 -3.94 -3.41
CA GLU A 14 7.86 -4.09 -3.63
C GLU A 14 8.54 -2.73 -3.83
N SER A 15 7.98 -1.90 -4.71
CA SER A 15 8.53 -0.57 -4.99
C SER A 15 8.50 0.35 -3.76
N ALA A 16 7.44 0.27 -2.95
CA ALA A 16 7.33 1.02 -1.69
C ALA A 16 8.46 0.65 -0.73
N VAL A 17 8.77 -0.65 -0.60
CA VAL A 17 9.89 -1.13 0.21
C VAL A 17 11.24 -0.70 -0.36
N VAL A 18 11.42 -0.79 -1.68
CA VAL A 18 12.67 -0.41 -2.34
C VAL A 18 12.98 1.08 -2.13
N VAL A 19 11.99 1.96 -2.27
CA VAL A 19 12.16 3.40 -2.04
C VAL A 19 12.50 3.71 -0.59
N ASN A 20 11.97 2.93 0.36
CA ASN A 20 12.20 3.12 1.79
C ASN A 20 13.22 2.12 2.37
N TRP A 21 14.08 1.55 1.52
CA TRP A 21 15.02 0.49 1.91
C TRP A 21 15.97 0.94 3.03
N ALA A 22 16.47 2.18 2.94
CA ALA A 22 17.43 2.73 3.90
C ALA A 22 16.86 2.77 5.34
N ASP A 23 15.58 3.13 5.48
CA ASP A 23 14.88 3.18 6.76
C ASP A 23 14.65 1.76 7.31
N LEU A 24 14.21 0.84 6.44
CA LEU A 24 13.92 -0.55 6.78
C LEU A 24 15.17 -1.39 7.08
N MET A 25 16.34 -0.98 6.57
CA MET A 25 17.63 -1.57 6.88
C MET A 25 18.45 -0.78 7.90
N ARG A 26 17.96 0.38 8.36
CA ARG A 26 18.65 1.29 9.28
C ARG A 26 20.08 1.60 8.84
N GLY A 27 20.26 1.82 7.55
CA GLY A 27 21.56 2.09 6.92
C GLY A 27 22.40 0.87 6.54
N ASP A 28 21.98 -0.37 6.86
CA ASP A 28 22.68 -1.56 6.37
C ASP A 28 22.53 -1.73 4.86
N LYS A 29 23.61 -2.16 4.21
CA LYS A 29 23.66 -2.32 2.74
C LYS A 29 23.03 -3.60 2.23
N SER A 30 22.83 -4.58 3.10
CA SER A 30 22.35 -5.92 2.73
C SER A 30 21.38 -6.45 3.76
N GLY A 31 20.40 -7.20 3.29
CA GLY A 31 19.40 -7.85 4.12
C GLY A 31 18.30 -8.43 3.26
N LEU A 32 17.26 -8.89 3.92
CA LEU A 32 16.02 -9.33 3.31
C LEU A 32 14.87 -8.58 3.94
N ILE A 33 13.89 -8.21 3.13
CA ILE A 33 12.59 -7.74 3.59
C ILE A 33 11.58 -8.74 3.10
N HIS A 34 10.58 -9.04 3.92
CA HIS A 34 9.38 -9.68 3.42
C HIS A 34 8.13 -8.94 3.85
N ILE A 35 7.12 -9.02 2.99
CA ILE A 35 5.80 -8.45 3.22
C ILE A 35 4.84 -9.62 3.31
N GLU A 36 4.22 -9.78 4.47
CA GLU A 36 3.11 -10.69 4.68
C GLU A 36 1.83 -9.88 4.59
N TYR A 37 0.84 -10.39 3.87
CA TYR A 37 -0.44 -9.69 3.73
C TYR A 37 -1.60 -10.68 3.60
N GLY A 38 -2.77 -10.25 4.04
CA GLY A 38 -3.98 -11.07 4.01
C GLY A 38 -5.17 -10.30 3.45
N PHE A 39 -6.15 -11.05 2.94
CA PHE A 39 -7.37 -10.50 2.36
C PHE A 39 -8.57 -10.71 3.26
N ALA A 40 -9.43 -9.70 3.33
CA ALA A 40 -10.77 -9.82 3.86
C ALA A 40 -11.65 -10.66 2.90
N PRO A 41 -12.80 -11.20 3.37
CA PRO A 41 -13.75 -11.91 2.51
C PRO A 41 -14.26 -11.09 1.32
N SER A 42 -14.20 -9.75 1.41
CA SER A 42 -14.52 -8.82 0.32
C SER A 42 -13.53 -8.84 -0.84
N GLY A 43 -12.35 -9.45 -0.67
CA GLY A 43 -11.28 -9.49 -1.67
C GLY A 43 -10.33 -8.29 -1.66
N THR A 44 -10.46 -7.39 -0.69
CA THR A 44 -9.47 -6.34 -0.41
C THR A 44 -8.45 -6.84 0.62
N LEU A 45 -7.25 -6.28 0.63
CA LEU A 45 -6.31 -6.44 1.73
C LEU A 45 -6.98 -6.01 3.05
N ASP A 46 -6.80 -6.85 4.06
CA ASP A 46 -7.22 -6.60 5.44
C ASP A 46 -6.04 -6.11 6.28
N TYR A 47 -4.86 -6.66 6.02
CA TYR A 47 -3.64 -6.27 6.70
C TYR A 47 -2.40 -6.47 5.84
N LEU A 48 -1.33 -5.77 6.23
CA LEU A 48 0.03 -6.07 5.80
C LEU A 48 1.00 -5.99 6.99
N GLN A 49 2.08 -6.76 6.93
CA GLN A 49 3.19 -6.72 7.88
C GLN A 49 4.49 -6.71 7.09
N VAL A 50 5.37 -5.76 7.40
CA VAL A 50 6.70 -5.66 6.81
C VAL A 50 7.69 -6.13 7.84
N TRP A 51 8.47 -7.16 7.52
CA TRP A 51 9.56 -7.59 8.38
C TRP A 51 10.90 -7.46 7.69
N SER A 52 11.91 -7.18 8.50
CA SER A 52 13.28 -6.94 8.08
C SER A 52 14.21 -7.94 8.74
N SER A 53 15.05 -8.58 7.93
CA SER A 53 16.15 -9.45 8.35
C SER A 53 17.47 -8.83 7.92
N ARG A 54 18.08 -8.11 8.85
CA ARG A 54 19.44 -7.55 8.72
C ARG A 54 20.54 -8.56 9.03
N THR A 55 20.21 -9.56 9.86
CA THR A 55 21.11 -10.65 10.23
C THR A 55 20.46 -11.97 9.86
N ARG A 56 21.22 -12.85 9.20
CA ARG A 56 20.70 -14.12 8.68
C ARG A 56 19.99 -14.93 9.78
N GLY A 57 18.74 -15.31 9.50
CA GLY A 57 17.93 -16.13 10.40
C GLY A 57 17.22 -15.34 11.51
N TYR A 58 17.34 -14.01 11.53
CA TYR A 58 16.69 -13.16 12.51
C TYR A 58 15.78 -12.13 11.82
N TRP A 59 14.48 -12.21 12.10
CA TRP A 59 13.46 -11.34 11.55
C TRP A 59 12.87 -10.44 12.63
N LEU A 60 12.74 -9.16 12.31
CA LEU A 60 12.07 -8.18 13.16
C LEU A 60 10.90 -7.58 12.38
N LEU A 61 9.73 -7.52 13.01
CA LEU A 61 8.61 -6.75 12.50
C LEU A 61 9.00 -5.27 12.47
N ALA A 62 8.98 -4.67 11.29
CA ALA A 62 9.25 -3.26 11.11
C ALA A 62 7.97 -2.44 11.30
N CYS A 63 6.91 -2.84 10.60
CA CYS A 63 5.60 -2.25 10.81
C CYS A 63 4.48 -3.22 10.42
N SER A 64 3.29 -2.92 10.91
CA SER A 64 2.04 -3.51 10.45
C SER A 64 1.08 -2.41 10.00
N TYR A 65 0.17 -2.74 9.08
CA TYR A 65 -0.94 -1.89 8.70
C TYR A 65 -2.22 -2.71 8.75
N TRP A 66 -3.25 -2.21 9.42
CA TRP A 66 -4.56 -2.86 9.52
C TRP A 66 -5.66 -1.98 8.94
N MET A 67 -6.57 -2.58 8.17
CA MET A 67 -7.75 -1.90 7.63
C MET A 67 -8.89 -1.75 8.64
N SER A 68 -8.87 -2.55 9.71
CA SER A 68 -9.85 -2.50 10.79
C SER A 68 -9.16 -2.63 12.15
N ALA A 69 -9.73 -1.96 13.16
CA ALA A 69 -9.26 -2.07 14.53
C ALA A 69 -9.79 -3.36 15.18
N SER A 70 -8.99 -3.94 16.07
CA SER A 70 -9.40 -5.04 16.95
C SER A 70 -8.90 -4.81 18.38
N GLN A 71 -9.15 -5.75 19.27
CA GLN A 71 -8.58 -5.70 20.62
C GLN A 71 -7.04 -5.81 20.66
N PHE A 72 -6.41 -6.22 19.54
CA PHE A 72 -4.96 -6.47 19.46
C PHE A 72 -4.20 -5.43 18.64
N HIS A 73 -4.89 -4.63 17.83
CA HIS A 73 -4.26 -3.67 16.93
C HIS A 73 -5.21 -2.51 16.60
N ASP A 74 -4.64 -1.33 16.43
CA ASP A 74 -5.36 -0.16 15.93
C ASP A 74 -5.48 -0.20 14.40
N ILE A 75 -6.36 0.65 13.85
CA ILE A 75 -6.45 0.90 12.41
C ILE A 75 -5.26 1.75 11.94
N GLY A 76 -4.78 1.47 10.72
CA GLY A 76 -3.68 2.19 10.11
C GLY A 76 -2.32 1.57 10.40
N ILE A 77 -1.26 2.36 10.22
CA ILE A 77 0.11 1.90 10.38
C ILE A 77 0.58 1.93 11.84
N HIS A 78 1.30 0.90 12.24
CA HIS A 78 2.02 0.82 13.51
C HIS A 78 3.45 0.35 13.26
N PHE A 79 4.44 1.06 13.81
CA PHE A 79 5.84 0.64 13.73
C PHE A 79 6.29 -0.04 15.02
N ASP A 80 7.09 -1.08 14.88
CA ASP A 80 7.59 -1.93 15.96
C ASP A 80 9.11 -1.92 16.04
N ASN A 81 9.65 -2.47 17.13
CA ASN A 81 11.08 -2.75 17.30
C ASN A 81 12.00 -1.53 17.11
N GLY A 82 11.49 -0.31 17.24
CA GLY A 82 12.21 0.95 17.03
C GLY A 82 12.41 1.34 15.55
N TYR A 83 11.64 0.74 14.63
CA TYR A 83 11.59 1.21 13.25
C TYR A 83 10.73 2.47 13.15
N GLN A 84 11.06 3.33 12.18
CA GLN A 84 10.28 4.51 11.80
C GLN A 84 10.57 4.79 10.32
N SER A 85 9.55 5.14 9.54
CA SER A 85 9.72 5.62 8.17
C SER A 85 8.48 6.41 7.76
N GLN A 86 8.58 7.73 7.68
CA GLN A 86 7.46 8.57 7.26
C GLN A 86 7.09 8.28 5.80
N GLY A 87 8.08 8.11 4.92
CA GLY A 87 7.84 7.81 3.52
C GLY A 87 7.09 6.50 3.31
N LEU A 88 7.45 5.45 4.07
CA LEU A 88 6.73 4.19 4.02
C LEU A 88 5.31 4.32 4.60
N ALA A 89 5.14 5.07 5.70
CA ALA A 89 3.84 5.31 6.30
C ALA A 89 2.85 5.95 5.33
N ASP A 90 3.29 7.02 4.66
CA ASP A 90 2.46 7.76 3.71
C ASP A 90 2.10 6.89 2.49
N ILE A 91 3.06 6.14 1.95
CA ILE A 91 2.82 5.25 0.81
C ILE A 91 1.87 4.13 1.18
N LEU A 92 2.10 3.45 2.31
CA LEU A 92 1.23 2.35 2.74
C LEU A 92 -0.19 2.84 3.05
N ALA A 93 -0.35 4.02 3.65
CA ALA A 93 -1.67 4.62 3.85
C ALA A 93 -2.41 4.82 2.52
N VAL A 94 -1.74 5.36 1.50
CA VAL A 94 -2.33 5.54 0.18
C VAL A 94 -2.69 4.21 -0.47
N VAL A 95 -1.77 3.25 -0.46
CA VAL A 95 -1.98 1.93 -1.09
C VAL A 95 -3.14 1.18 -0.43
N MET A 96 -3.17 1.17 0.90
CA MET A 96 -4.16 0.44 1.68
C MET A 96 -5.55 1.09 1.65
N GLN A 97 -5.65 2.42 1.55
CA GLN A 97 -6.94 3.12 1.49
C GLN A 97 -7.52 3.16 0.07
N HIS A 98 -6.68 3.08 -0.96
CA HIS A 98 -7.09 3.20 -2.37
C HIS A 98 -6.78 1.93 -3.17
N GLN A 99 -7.08 0.76 -2.60
CA GLN A 99 -6.76 -0.53 -3.20
C GLN A 99 -7.42 -0.77 -4.57
N SER A 100 -8.56 -0.14 -4.84
CA SER A 100 -9.24 -0.19 -6.14
C SER A 100 -8.43 0.41 -7.29
N ALA A 101 -7.39 1.20 -6.98
CA ALA A 101 -6.46 1.73 -7.97
C ALA A 101 -5.44 0.69 -8.48
N PHE A 102 -5.42 -0.51 -7.88
CA PHE A 102 -4.43 -1.55 -8.15
C PHE A 102 -5.09 -2.88 -8.52
N TYR A 103 -4.38 -3.69 -9.30
CA TYR A 103 -4.79 -5.06 -9.55
C TYR A 103 -4.38 -5.94 -8.37
N LEU A 104 -5.37 -6.34 -7.58
CA LEU A 104 -5.20 -7.32 -6.51
C LEU A 104 -5.12 -8.73 -7.11
N PRO A 105 -4.23 -9.60 -6.63
CA PRO A 105 -4.25 -11.00 -7.03
C PRO A 105 -5.56 -11.65 -6.54
N PRO A 106 -6.16 -12.57 -7.30
CA PRO A 106 -7.38 -13.27 -6.91
C PRO A 106 -7.06 -14.31 -5.81
N ASN A 107 -6.82 -13.84 -4.59
CA ASN A 107 -6.35 -14.64 -3.44
C ASN A 107 -7.33 -14.56 -2.26
N LEU A 108 -8.61 -14.81 -2.52
CA LEU A 108 -9.63 -14.88 -1.47
C LEU A 108 -9.25 -15.92 -0.40
N GLY A 109 -8.98 -15.45 0.82
CA GLY A 109 -8.68 -16.28 1.99
C GLY A 109 -7.27 -16.87 2.07
N ARG A 110 -6.33 -16.47 1.19
CA ARG A 110 -4.92 -16.90 1.28
C ARG A 110 -4.02 -15.75 1.71
N GLN A 111 -3.08 -16.05 2.59
CA GLN A 111 -1.99 -15.14 2.92
C GLN A 111 -1.00 -15.08 1.74
N GLY A 112 -0.63 -13.86 1.35
CA GLY A 112 0.43 -13.61 0.39
C GLY A 112 1.75 -13.29 1.10
N LEU A 113 2.85 -13.61 0.42
CA LEU A 113 4.20 -13.35 0.90
C LEU A 113 5.07 -12.84 -0.26
N LEU A 114 5.67 -11.66 -0.07
CA LEU A 114 6.69 -11.12 -0.98
C LEU A 114 8.03 -11.11 -0.28
N GLN A 115 9.07 -11.61 -0.93
CA GLN A 115 10.44 -11.52 -0.43
C GLN A 115 11.26 -10.63 -1.34
N ILE A 116 11.90 -9.62 -0.74
CA ILE A 116 12.59 -8.53 -1.42
C ILE A 116 14.04 -8.53 -0.95
N THR A 117 14.95 -8.53 -1.92
CA THR A 117 16.40 -8.49 -1.68
C THR A 117 16.91 -7.05 -1.80
N ALA A 118 18.17 -6.83 -1.42
CA ALA A 118 18.79 -5.52 -1.53
C ALA A 118 18.67 -4.96 -2.97
N PRO A 119 18.07 -3.77 -3.16
CA PRO A 119 17.83 -3.22 -4.47
C PRO A 119 19.12 -2.71 -5.10
N THR A 120 19.17 -2.79 -6.44
CA THR A 120 20.18 -2.06 -7.22
C THR A 120 19.77 -0.59 -7.36
N GLU A 121 20.72 0.29 -7.69
CA GLU A 121 20.41 1.71 -7.95
C GLU A 121 19.39 1.88 -9.09
N GLN A 122 19.48 1.04 -10.12
CA GLN A 122 18.53 1.02 -11.22
C GLN A 122 17.13 0.60 -10.75
N ALA A 123 17.03 -0.42 -9.91
CA ALA A 123 15.75 -0.83 -9.32
C ALA A 123 15.17 0.27 -8.42
N GLY A 124 16.01 0.96 -7.64
CA GLY A 124 15.60 2.12 -6.84
C GLY A 124 15.01 3.25 -7.69
N THR A 125 15.66 3.58 -8.81
CA THR A 125 15.19 4.61 -9.74
C THR A 125 13.85 4.22 -10.38
N ALA A 126 13.72 2.96 -10.81
CA ALA A 126 12.47 2.45 -11.39
C ALA A 126 11.32 2.43 -10.36
N ALA A 127 11.60 1.99 -9.14
CA ALA A 127 10.63 1.96 -8.04
C ALA A 127 10.14 3.38 -7.70
N ALA A 128 11.03 4.36 -7.64
CA ALA A 128 10.67 5.76 -7.39
C ALA A 128 9.76 6.33 -8.47
N ALA A 129 10.05 6.07 -9.74
CA ALA A 129 9.18 6.47 -10.85
C ALA A 129 7.80 5.83 -10.77
N LEU A 130 7.76 4.52 -10.50
CA LEU A 130 6.54 3.75 -10.37
C LEU A 130 5.67 4.21 -9.19
N MET A 131 6.28 4.55 -8.06
CA MET A 131 5.58 5.18 -6.92
C MET A 131 5.01 6.55 -7.27
N SER A 132 5.79 7.40 -7.95
CA SER A 132 5.31 8.71 -8.40
C SER A 132 4.05 8.58 -9.26
N ASP A 133 4.04 7.62 -10.20
CA ASP A 133 2.91 7.39 -11.08
C ASP A 133 1.72 6.76 -10.35
N ALA A 134 1.97 5.85 -9.39
CA ALA A 134 0.91 5.28 -8.54
C ALA A 134 0.20 6.35 -7.72
N LEU A 135 0.94 7.25 -7.07
CA LEU A 135 0.38 8.33 -6.25
C LEU A 135 -0.42 9.32 -7.10
N LYS A 136 0.06 9.67 -8.30
CA LYS A 136 -0.71 10.51 -9.25
C LYS A 136 -2.03 9.87 -9.66
N ARG A 137 -2.04 8.56 -9.91
CA ARG A 137 -3.28 7.84 -10.27
C ARG A 137 -4.30 7.90 -9.16
N VAL A 138 -3.88 7.68 -7.91
CA VAL A 138 -4.77 7.78 -6.75
C VAL A 138 -5.32 9.19 -6.61
N ALA A 139 -4.49 10.22 -6.80
CA ALA A 139 -4.94 11.61 -6.76
C ALA A 139 -6.05 11.89 -7.81
N VAL A 140 -5.84 11.44 -9.05
CA VAL A 140 -6.85 11.59 -10.13
C VAL A 140 -8.15 10.86 -9.81
N LEU A 141 -8.09 9.66 -9.21
CA LEU A 141 -9.28 8.92 -8.81
C LEU A 141 -10.06 9.67 -7.72
N LYS A 142 -9.35 10.21 -6.73
CA LYS A 142 -9.95 11.00 -5.65
C LYS A 142 -10.66 12.25 -6.18
N ASP A 143 -10.04 12.98 -7.11
CA ASP A 143 -10.65 14.16 -7.73
C ASP A 143 -11.92 13.82 -8.51
N ARG A 144 -11.94 12.67 -9.20
CA ARG A 144 -13.12 12.18 -9.92
C ARG A 144 -14.25 11.77 -8.98
N GLU A 145 -13.94 11.08 -7.89
CA GLU A 145 -14.93 10.70 -6.87
C GLU A 145 -15.55 11.95 -6.24
N HIS A 146 -14.74 12.95 -5.92
CA HIS A 146 -15.22 14.22 -5.39
C HIS A 146 -16.16 14.94 -6.35
N TRP A 147 -15.78 15.03 -7.63
CA TRP A 147 -16.62 15.64 -8.67
C TRP A 147 -17.97 14.92 -8.85
N LEU A 148 -17.97 13.58 -8.86
CA LEU A 148 -19.20 12.79 -8.98
C LEU A 148 -20.16 13.03 -7.81
N ILE A 149 -19.64 13.15 -6.59
CA ILE A 149 -20.44 13.44 -5.39
C ILE A 149 -21.08 14.83 -5.49
N GLU A 150 -20.30 15.84 -5.90
CA GLU A 150 -20.82 17.21 -6.08
C GLU A 150 -21.91 17.27 -7.15
N GLU A 151 -21.73 16.56 -8.27
CA GLU A 151 -22.70 16.57 -9.36
C GLU A 151 -24.00 15.85 -8.97
N GLN A 152 -23.90 14.68 -8.32
CA GLN A 152 -25.07 13.97 -7.79
C GLN A 152 -25.85 14.81 -6.76
N ALA A 153 -25.15 15.57 -5.92
CA ALA A 153 -25.77 16.46 -4.94
C ALA A 153 -26.54 17.62 -5.61
N LYS A 154 -26.03 18.17 -6.71
CA LYS A 154 -26.73 19.20 -7.51
C LYS A 154 -27.99 18.64 -8.15
N GLU A 155 -27.90 17.50 -8.84
CA GLU A 155 -29.05 16.85 -9.47
C GLU A 155 -30.14 16.52 -8.46
N THR A 156 -29.76 16.04 -7.27
CA THR A 156 -30.70 15.76 -6.18
C THR A 156 -31.39 17.03 -5.68
N THR A 157 -30.64 18.13 -5.57
CA THR A 157 -31.16 19.43 -5.13
C THR A 157 -32.13 20.02 -6.15
N GLU A 158 -31.80 19.96 -7.44
CA GLU A 158 -32.69 20.43 -8.52
C GLU A 158 -33.96 19.58 -8.63
N ALA A 159 -33.85 18.25 -8.47
CA ALA A 159 -35.00 17.36 -8.47
C ALA A 159 -35.96 17.67 -7.31
N LEU A 160 -35.45 17.99 -6.12
CA LEU A 160 -36.27 18.39 -4.97
C LEU A 160 -36.95 19.75 -5.18
N LEU A 161 -36.26 20.71 -5.82
CA LEU A 161 -36.81 22.04 -6.11
C LEU A 161 -37.91 22.01 -7.19
N ASN A 162 -37.85 21.06 -8.13
CA ASN A 162 -38.85 20.90 -9.20
C ASN A 162 -40.11 20.12 -8.79
N VAL A 163 -40.18 19.63 -7.54
CA VAL A 163 -41.33 18.86 -7.00
C VAL A 163 -42.20 19.73 -6.07
N PHE A 164 -41.81 20.98 -5.79
CA PHE A 164 -42.61 22.00 -5.10
C PHE A 164 -43.06 23.10 -6.07
#